data_AF-A0A5N6ZZL3-F1
#
_entry.id   AF-A0A5N6ZZL3-F1
#
_cell.length_a   1.000
_cell.length_b   1.000
_cell.length_c   1.000
_cell.angle_alpha   90.00
_cell.angle_beta   90.00
_cell.angle_gamma   90.00
#
_symmetry.space_group_name_H-M   'P 1'
#
loop_
_entity.id
_entity.type
_entity.pdbx_description
1 polymer ?
#
loop_
_entity_poly.entity_id
_entity_poly.type
_entity_poly.pdbx_seq_one_letter_code
_entity_poly.pdbx_strand_id
1 'polypeptide(L)'
;MTMGQTSAPQPSPNPWYSPDTATRLSMSRSKSSLSMGTPPPEAPHHSHGKPETIFLNRNRERLDIEAIKHGRNWDDTTKERYNYVKGLNLCRFYFLDPRGCRNPNCEFKHQKDYSASDNELFMLRMLTRNKPCENGTQCTNKDCLFGHHCLEKEYPCRFSRNGKCGFPEFMHIRDFEPVSTMV
;
A
#
# COMPACT_ATOMS: atom_id res chain seq x y z
N MET A 1 41.68 21.84 -41.01
CA MET A 1 40.84 20.68 -41.35
C MET A 1 40.90 19.72 -40.16
N THR A 2 40.50 20.19 -38.98
CA THR A 2 39.18 20.03 -38.31
C THR A 2 38.93 18.60 -37.84
N MET A 3 39.19 18.37 -36.55
CA MET A 3 38.84 17.15 -35.81
C MET A 3 37.34 17.15 -35.49
N GLY A 4 36.63 16.08 -35.84
CA GLY A 4 35.23 15.86 -35.47
C GLY A 4 35.13 15.22 -34.08
N GLN A 5 34.46 15.90 -33.16
CA GLN A 5 34.08 15.40 -31.84
C GLN A 5 32.72 14.71 -31.94
N THR A 6 32.63 13.44 -31.52
CA THR A 6 31.37 12.69 -31.41
C THR A 6 30.85 12.80 -29.97
N SER A 7 29.75 13.52 -29.80
CA SER A 7 29.07 13.71 -28.50
C SER A 7 28.27 12.48 -28.07
N ALA A 8 28.34 12.13 -26.79
CA ALA A 8 27.54 11.08 -26.15
C ALA A 8 26.06 11.50 -25.98
N PRO A 9 25.09 10.55 -26.00
CA PRO A 9 23.67 10.86 -25.82
C PRO A 9 23.33 11.20 -24.35
N GLN A 10 22.60 12.29 -24.16
CA GLN A 10 22.04 12.72 -22.87
C GLN A 10 20.86 11.82 -22.45
N PRO A 11 20.70 11.50 -21.14
CA PRO A 11 19.49 10.84 -20.64
C PRO A 11 18.29 11.80 -20.60
N SER A 12 17.12 11.29 -21.01
CA SER A 12 15.83 11.98 -21.00
C SER A 12 15.31 12.24 -19.58
N PRO A 13 14.67 13.38 -19.29
CA PRO A 13 14.12 13.68 -17.98
C PRO A 13 12.83 12.90 -17.72
N ASN A 14 12.82 12.09 -16.65
CA ASN A 14 11.60 11.44 -16.15
C ASN A 14 10.65 12.51 -15.56
N PRO A 15 9.37 12.56 -15.99
CA PRO A 15 8.43 13.64 -15.64
C PRO A 15 7.87 13.57 -14.20
N TRP A 16 8.36 12.66 -13.35
CA TRP A 16 7.83 12.43 -12.00
C TRP A 16 8.77 12.88 -10.88
N TYR A 17 9.90 13.51 -11.23
CA TYR A 17 10.66 14.33 -10.28
C TYR A 17 10.09 15.75 -10.30
N SER A 18 9.21 16.07 -9.35
CA SER A 18 8.96 17.47 -8.98
C SER A 18 10.11 17.96 -8.10
N PRO A 19 10.86 19.00 -8.49
CA PRO A 19 11.94 19.55 -7.70
C PRO A 19 11.44 20.79 -6.96
N ASP A 20 10.77 20.65 -5.82
CA ASP A 20 10.42 21.83 -5.00
C ASP A 20 10.40 21.47 -3.51
N THR A 21 11.53 21.66 -2.83
CA THR A 21 11.67 22.51 -1.64
C THR A 21 13.09 22.41 -1.09
N ALA A 22 13.97 23.29 -1.59
CA ALA A 22 15.19 23.67 -0.87
C ALA A 22 14.93 24.94 -0.04
N THR A 23 15.73 25.11 1.01
CA THR A 23 15.86 26.29 1.91
C THR A 23 14.80 26.39 3.02
N ARG A 24 15.09 26.64 4.31
CA ARG A 24 16.23 27.23 5.02
C ARG A 24 16.42 26.62 6.42
N LEU A 25 17.68 26.47 6.82
CA LEU A 25 18.06 26.46 8.24
C LEU A 25 17.81 27.84 8.85
N SER A 26 17.14 27.87 10.01
CA SER A 26 17.34 28.92 11.01
C SER A 26 17.14 28.34 12.40
N MET A 27 18.20 28.40 13.22
CA MET A 27 18.12 28.17 14.65
C MET A 27 17.62 29.45 15.33
N SER A 28 16.74 29.31 16.31
CA SER A 28 16.50 30.31 17.36
C SER A 28 16.00 29.63 18.63
N ARG A 29 16.55 30.03 19.77
CA ARG A 29 16.32 29.52 21.13
C ARG A 29 15.12 30.19 21.81
N SER A 30 14.35 29.36 22.52
CA SER A 30 13.65 29.58 23.81
C SER A 30 12.52 30.61 23.94
N LYS A 31 11.32 30.15 24.36
CA LYS A 31 10.79 30.28 25.76
C LYS A 31 9.36 29.72 25.88
N SER A 32 9.08 29.16 27.06
CA SER A 32 7.88 28.47 27.49
C SER A 32 6.62 29.34 27.51
N SER A 33 5.47 28.78 27.12
CA SER A 33 4.16 29.14 27.68
C SER A 33 3.22 27.94 27.58
N LEU A 34 2.62 27.56 28.72
CA LEU A 34 1.58 26.53 28.81
C LEU A 34 0.30 27.14 28.23
N SER A 35 -0.13 26.66 27.06
CA SER A 35 -1.43 26.98 26.48
C SER A 35 -2.27 25.71 26.44
N MET A 36 -3.49 25.81 26.95
CA MET A 36 -4.51 24.76 26.96
C MET A 36 -4.72 24.26 25.53
N GLY A 37 -4.33 23.01 25.28
CA GLY A 37 -4.39 22.41 23.95
C GLY A 37 -5.82 22.39 23.41
N THR A 38 -6.03 23.05 22.29
CA THR A 38 -7.06 22.67 21.33
C THR A 38 -6.91 21.17 21.01
N PRO A 39 -8.01 20.41 20.87
CA PRO A 39 -7.91 19.05 20.39
C PRO A 39 -7.13 19.05 19.05
N PRO A 40 -6.26 18.05 18.80
CA PRO A 40 -5.53 17.96 17.55
C PRO A 40 -6.51 18.06 16.38
N PRO A 41 -6.19 18.78 15.29
CA PRO A 41 -7.03 18.78 14.11
C PRO A 41 -7.26 17.33 13.69
N GLU A 42 -8.55 16.94 13.57
CA GLU A 42 -8.93 15.65 13.02
C GLU A 42 -8.09 15.40 11.76
N ALA A 43 -7.32 14.31 11.78
CA ALA A 43 -6.55 13.91 10.62
C ALA A 43 -7.50 13.89 9.41
N PRO A 44 -7.10 14.40 8.24
CA PRO A 44 -7.90 14.27 7.03
C PRO A 44 -8.28 12.80 6.87
N HIS A 45 -9.54 12.50 7.12
CA HIS A 45 -10.08 11.18 6.88
C HIS A 45 -10.06 11.01 5.37
N HIS A 46 -9.00 10.40 4.85
CA HIS A 46 -8.98 9.92 3.49
C HIS A 46 -10.08 8.86 3.40
N SER A 47 -11.26 9.31 3.02
CA SER A 47 -12.46 8.49 2.82
C SER A 47 -12.27 7.68 1.53
N HIS A 48 -11.30 6.79 1.54
CA HIS A 48 -11.27 5.71 0.58
C HIS A 48 -12.39 4.78 0.99
N GLY A 49 -13.48 4.81 0.21
CA GLY A 49 -14.74 4.13 0.48
C GLY A 49 -14.50 2.74 1.07
N LYS A 50 -14.98 2.54 2.29
CA LYS A 50 -14.91 1.24 2.95
C LYS A 50 -15.61 0.22 2.05
N PRO A 51 -15.04 -0.98 1.82
CA PRO A 51 -15.84 -2.06 1.28
C PRO A 51 -16.96 -2.34 2.28
N GLU A 52 -18.17 -1.88 1.96
CA GLU A 52 -19.37 -2.07 2.78
C GLU A 52 -19.73 -3.56 2.90
N THR A 53 -19.15 -4.37 2.02
CA THR A 53 -19.53 -5.76 1.78
C THR A 53 -18.30 -6.64 1.58
N ILE A 54 -18.30 -7.80 2.24
CA ILE A 54 -17.34 -8.89 2.00
C ILE A 54 -17.95 -9.81 0.93
N PHE A 55 -17.19 -10.08 -0.13
CA PHE A 55 -17.59 -11.02 -1.19
C PHE A 55 -17.09 -12.42 -0.87
N LEU A 56 -17.93 -13.42 -1.10
CA LEU A 56 -17.64 -14.83 -0.86
C LEU A 56 -17.82 -15.65 -2.14
N ASN A 57 -16.92 -16.63 -2.35
CA ASN A 57 -17.08 -17.63 -3.39
C ASN A 57 -18.02 -18.78 -2.97
N ARG A 58 -18.18 -19.81 -3.80
CA ARG A 58 -19.10 -20.95 -3.53
C ARG A 58 -18.72 -21.76 -2.30
N ASN A 59 -17.44 -21.72 -1.90
CA ASN A 59 -16.92 -22.39 -0.72
C ASN A 59 -17.01 -21.51 0.53
N ARG A 60 -17.66 -20.34 0.45
CA ARG A 60 -17.72 -19.31 1.51
C ARG A 60 -16.35 -18.74 1.88
N GLU A 61 -15.41 -18.73 0.93
CA GLU A 61 -14.10 -18.11 1.11
C GLU A 61 -14.17 -16.63 0.70
N ARG A 62 -13.63 -15.76 1.54
CA ARG A 62 -13.55 -14.32 1.30
C ARG A 62 -12.67 -14.00 0.09
N LEU A 63 -13.19 -13.11 -0.76
CA LEU A 63 -12.53 -12.60 -1.95
C LEU A 63 -12.12 -11.13 -1.77
N ASP A 64 -10.85 -10.84 -2.01
CA ASP A 64 -10.30 -9.49 -2.06
C ASP A 64 -10.50 -8.91 -3.47
N ILE A 65 -11.75 -8.59 -3.83
CA ILE A 65 -12.17 -8.22 -5.21
C ILE A 65 -11.31 -7.12 -5.84
N GLU A 66 -10.98 -6.05 -5.11
CA GLU A 66 -10.10 -4.98 -5.62
C GLU A 66 -8.73 -5.56 -6.00
N ALA A 67 -8.13 -6.37 -5.12
CA ALA A 67 -6.84 -6.98 -5.37
C ALA A 67 -6.88 -8.02 -6.52
N ILE A 68 -7.99 -8.76 -6.66
CA ILE A 68 -8.20 -9.70 -7.77
C ILE A 68 -8.28 -8.97 -9.12
N LYS A 69 -9.02 -7.85 -9.17
CA LYS A 69 -9.20 -7.04 -10.39
C LYS A 69 -7.87 -6.54 -10.93
N HIS A 70 -7.00 -6.08 -10.04
CA HIS A 70 -5.67 -5.58 -10.42
C HIS A 70 -4.63 -6.70 -10.59
N GLY A 71 -4.85 -7.85 -9.96
CA GLY A 71 -4.00 -9.04 -10.06
C GLY A 71 -2.54 -8.78 -9.71
N ARG A 72 -1.65 -9.73 -10.05
CA ARG A 72 -0.19 -9.55 -10.02
C ARG A 72 0.46 -9.51 -11.40
N ASN A 73 -0.34 -9.48 -12.46
CA ASN A 73 0.15 -9.31 -13.81
C ASN A 73 0.28 -7.81 -14.12
N TRP A 74 1.27 -7.19 -13.52
CA TRP A 74 1.53 -5.76 -13.64
C TRP A 74 2.48 -5.48 -14.80
N ASP A 75 2.23 -4.39 -15.51
CA ASP A 75 3.22 -3.80 -16.41
C ASP A 75 4.43 -3.28 -15.62
N ASP A 76 5.51 -2.95 -16.32
CA ASP A 76 6.76 -2.56 -15.68
C ASP A 76 6.62 -1.24 -14.91
N THR A 77 5.82 -0.30 -15.41
CA THR A 77 5.50 0.95 -14.71
C THR A 77 4.78 0.71 -13.38
N THR A 78 3.85 -0.24 -13.33
CA THR A 78 3.14 -0.59 -12.10
C THR A 78 4.06 -1.30 -11.11
N LYS A 79 4.96 -2.16 -11.59
CA LYS A 79 5.99 -2.79 -10.74
C LYS A 79 6.96 -1.76 -10.14
N GLU A 80 7.40 -0.79 -10.94
CA GLU A 80 8.25 0.31 -10.48
C GLU A 80 7.56 1.11 -9.38
N ARG A 81 6.28 1.47 -9.58
CA ARG A 81 5.48 2.18 -8.58
C ARG A 81 5.32 1.36 -7.30
N TYR A 82 5.04 0.07 -7.42
CA TYR A 82 4.94 -0.81 -6.26
C TYR A 82 6.26 -0.87 -5.47
N ASN A 83 7.39 -0.99 -6.16
CA ASN A 83 8.71 -1.02 -5.52
C ASN A 83 9.08 0.33 -4.89
N TYR A 84 8.70 1.44 -5.53
CA TYR A 84 8.85 2.78 -4.97
C TYR A 84 8.08 2.91 -3.65
N VAL A 85 6.79 2.59 -3.63
CA VAL A 85 5.96 2.68 -2.42
C VAL A 85 6.44 1.73 -1.32
N LYS A 86 6.93 0.53 -1.70
CA LYS A 86 7.56 -0.40 -0.77
C LYS A 86 8.78 0.22 -0.08
N GLY A 87 9.58 1.02 -0.80
CA GLY A 87 10.76 1.72 -0.27
C GLY A 87 10.44 2.93 0.61
N LEU A 88 9.24 3.50 0.50
CA LEU A 88 8.84 4.66 1.32
C LEU A 88 8.66 4.33 2.81
N ASN A 89 8.43 3.06 3.15
CA ASN A 89 8.15 2.60 4.52
C ASN A 89 6.98 3.37 5.18
N LEU A 90 5.89 3.54 4.44
CA LEU A 90 4.66 4.15 4.94
C LEU A 90 3.95 3.25 5.96
N CYS A 91 3.39 3.86 6.99
CA CYS A 91 2.62 3.15 8.00
C CYS A 91 1.26 2.72 7.45
N ARG A 92 1.08 1.41 7.25
CA ARG A 92 -0.17 0.83 6.73
C ARG A 92 -1.38 1.22 7.57
N PHE A 93 -1.28 1.14 8.89
CA PHE A 93 -2.39 1.47 9.78
C PHE A 93 -2.71 2.96 9.78
N TYR A 94 -1.69 3.82 9.73
CA TYR A 94 -1.92 5.26 9.68
C TYR A 94 -2.70 5.66 8.42
N PHE A 95 -2.27 5.15 7.26
CA PHE A 95 -2.81 5.57 5.97
C PHE A 95 -4.06 4.79 5.52
N LEU A 96 -4.24 3.55 5.97
CA LEU A 96 -5.31 2.68 5.49
C LEU A 96 -6.36 2.31 6.54
N ASP A 97 -6.04 2.36 7.84
CA ASP A 97 -7.00 2.09 8.90
C ASP A 97 -7.69 3.42 9.29
N PRO A 98 -9.04 3.51 9.25
CA PRO A 98 -9.75 4.69 9.72
C PRO A 98 -9.46 5.06 11.18
N ARG A 99 -9.02 4.10 11.99
CA ARG A 99 -8.67 4.29 13.40
C ARG A 99 -7.23 4.79 13.56
N GLY A 100 -6.47 4.90 12.47
CA GLY A 100 -5.07 5.31 12.44
C GLY A 100 -4.11 4.32 13.10
N CYS A 101 -2.83 4.71 13.13
CA CYS A 101 -1.80 3.97 13.86
C CYS A 101 -1.89 4.26 15.36
N ARG A 102 -2.00 3.21 16.18
CA ARG A 102 -2.08 3.31 17.64
C ARG A 102 -0.72 3.16 18.35
N ASN A 103 0.33 2.85 17.62
CA ASN A 103 1.67 2.73 18.19
C ASN A 103 2.28 4.15 18.34
N PRO A 104 2.50 4.64 19.57
CA PRO A 104 3.09 5.97 19.78
C PRO A 104 4.55 6.04 19.31
N ASN A 105 5.24 4.90 19.27
CA ASN A 105 6.64 4.76 18.83
C ASN A 105 6.70 4.06 17.45
N CYS A 106 5.79 4.39 16.54
CA CYS A 106 5.79 3.85 15.19
C CYS A 106 7.00 4.36 14.39
N GLU A 107 7.82 3.44 13.89
CA GLU A 107 9.00 3.77 13.07
C GLU A 107 8.67 4.01 11.59
N PHE A 108 7.45 3.66 11.16
CA PHE A 108 6.99 3.89 9.79
C PHE A 108 6.49 5.32 9.62
N LYS A 109 6.66 5.89 8.43
CA LYS A 109 6.26 7.28 8.14
C LYS A 109 4.76 7.47 8.28
N HIS A 110 4.35 8.55 8.94
CA HIS A 110 2.98 9.04 9.04
C HIS A 110 2.79 10.29 8.16
N GLN A 111 1.59 10.87 8.11
CA GLN A 111 1.32 12.06 7.27
C GLN A 111 2.17 13.28 7.62
N LYS A 112 2.57 13.42 8.89
CA LYS A 112 3.52 14.47 9.30
C LYS A 112 4.89 14.35 8.62
N ASP A 113 5.26 13.14 8.20
CA ASP A 113 6.55 12.82 7.59
C ASP A 113 6.44 12.70 6.05
N TYR A 114 5.25 12.35 5.54
CA TYR A 114 5.03 12.10 4.12
C TYR A 114 3.55 12.22 3.73
N SER A 115 3.24 13.03 2.71
CA SER A 115 1.89 13.12 2.15
C SER A 115 1.75 12.14 0.98
N ALA A 116 1.07 11.02 1.20
CA ALA A 116 0.85 10.02 0.16
C ALA A 116 -0.27 10.41 -0.80
N SER A 117 -0.03 10.24 -2.09
CA SER A 117 -1.02 10.37 -3.16
C SER A 117 -1.96 9.15 -3.22
N ASP A 118 -3.13 9.31 -3.86
CA ASP A 118 -4.11 8.23 -4.01
C ASP A 118 -3.52 6.97 -4.68
N ASN A 119 -2.63 7.15 -5.66
CA ASN A 119 -1.94 6.06 -6.34
C ASN A 119 -0.99 5.32 -5.40
N GLU A 120 -0.31 6.03 -4.50
CA GLU A 120 0.58 5.43 -3.50
C GLU A 120 -0.22 4.71 -2.43
N LEU A 121 -1.34 5.28 -2.00
CA LEU A 121 -2.28 4.65 -1.06
C LEU A 121 -2.87 3.37 -1.65
N PHE A 122 -3.21 3.37 -2.94
CA PHE A 122 -3.61 2.17 -3.65
C PHE A 122 -2.50 1.11 -3.67
N MET A 123 -1.25 1.48 -4.00
CA MET A 123 -0.13 0.53 -3.98
C MET A 123 0.18 0.04 -2.56
N LEU A 124 0.00 0.88 -1.54
CA LEU A 124 0.14 0.51 -0.14
C LEU A 124 -0.95 -0.50 0.27
N ARG A 125 -2.18 -0.37 -0.23
CA ARG A 125 -3.22 -1.41 -0.09
C ARG A 125 -2.76 -2.72 -0.70
N MET A 126 -2.26 -2.72 -1.94
CA MET A 126 -1.76 -3.94 -2.60
C MET A 126 -0.58 -4.57 -1.85
N LEU A 127 0.36 -3.77 -1.35
CA LEU A 127 1.47 -4.22 -0.48
C LEU A 127 0.95 -4.88 0.80
N THR A 128 -0.09 -4.31 1.41
CA THR A 128 -0.68 -4.82 2.65
C THR A 128 -1.42 -6.13 2.40
N ARG A 129 -2.14 -6.24 1.27
CA ARG A 129 -2.80 -7.47 0.84
C ARG A 129 -1.83 -8.59 0.45
N ASN A 130 -0.54 -8.33 0.26
CA ASN A 130 0.47 -9.38 0.09
C ASN A 130 0.96 -10.00 1.41
N LYS A 131 0.44 -9.56 2.56
CA LYS A 131 0.67 -10.18 3.87
C LYS A 131 -0.55 -11.00 4.26
N PRO A 132 -0.41 -12.28 4.65
CA PRO A 132 -1.54 -13.12 4.98
C PRO A 132 -2.27 -12.59 6.22
N CYS A 133 -3.59 -12.57 6.14
CA CYS A 133 -4.45 -12.43 7.31
C CYS A 133 -4.37 -13.71 8.15
N GLU A 134 -4.27 -13.57 9.47
CA GLU A 134 -4.26 -14.71 10.40
C GLU A 134 -5.56 -15.53 10.33
N ASN A 135 -6.69 -14.88 10.08
CA ASN A 135 -7.99 -15.52 9.90
C ASN A 135 -8.22 -16.05 8.47
N GLY A 136 -7.25 -15.83 7.57
CA GLY A 136 -7.27 -16.36 6.22
C GLY A 136 -8.51 -16.01 5.40
N THR A 137 -8.98 -16.98 4.62
CA THR A 137 -10.19 -16.89 3.78
C THR A 137 -11.48 -16.79 4.60
N GLN A 138 -11.45 -17.04 5.91
CA GLN A 138 -12.62 -17.03 6.79
C GLN A 138 -12.75 -15.72 7.59
N CYS A 139 -11.89 -14.73 7.31
CA CYS A 139 -11.91 -13.44 8.01
C CYS A 139 -13.21 -12.66 7.76
N THR A 140 -13.99 -12.43 8.81
CA THR A 140 -15.25 -11.67 8.78
C THR A 140 -15.08 -10.17 9.05
N ASN A 141 -13.87 -9.71 9.36
CA ASN A 141 -13.62 -8.29 9.62
C ASN A 141 -13.56 -7.50 8.31
N LYS A 142 -14.61 -6.72 8.01
CA LYS A 142 -14.67 -5.89 6.79
C LYS A 142 -13.53 -4.87 6.68
N ASP A 143 -13.04 -4.37 7.80
CA ASP A 143 -11.94 -3.41 7.88
C ASP A 143 -10.55 -4.10 7.90
N CYS A 144 -10.47 -5.43 7.71
CA CYS A 144 -9.19 -6.13 7.63
C CYS A 144 -8.36 -5.63 6.44
N LEU A 145 -7.13 -5.21 6.70
CA LEU A 145 -6.20 -4.69 5.68
C LEU A 145 -5.40 -5.79 4.97
N PHE A 146 -5.22 -6.94 5.61
CA PHE A 146 -4.34 -8.03 5.17
C PHE A 146 -4.99 -8.94 4.13
N GLY A 147 -4.20 -9.65 3.33
CA GLY A 147 -4.71 -10.51 2.25
C GLY A 147 -5.39 -11.75 2.79
N HIS A 148 -6.54 -12.10 2.22
CA HIS A 148 -7.32 -13.28 2.63
C HIS A 148 -7.07 -14.50 1.75
N HIS A 149 -6.45 -14.30 0.59
CA HIS A 149 -6.00 -15.36 -0.29
C HIS A 149 -4.76 -14.90 -1.08
N CYS A 150 -4.04 -15.86 -1.67
CA CYS A 150 -2.97 -15.55 -2.61
C CYS A 150 -3.55 -14.89 -3.87
N LEU A 151 -2.87 -13.86 -4.39
CA LEU A 151 -3.25 -13.17 -5.63
C LEU A 151 -2.61 -13.81 -6.88
N GLU A 152 -1.90 -14.94 -6.73
CA GLU A 152 -1.45 -15.72 -7.88
C GLU A 152 -2.63 -16.45 -8.49
N LYS A 153 -2.87 -16.23 -9.79
CA LYS A 153 -3.94 -16.93 -10.51
C LYS A 153 -3.50 -18.32 -10.96
N GLU A 154 -2.20 -18.53 -11.13
CA GLU A 154 -1.66 -19.85 -11.48
C GLU A 154 -1.71 -20.78 -10.26
N TYR A 155 -2.26 -21.97 -10.46
CA TYR A 155 -2.19 -23.06 -9.48
C TYR A 155 -1.38 -24.24 -10.05
N PRO A 156 -0.42 -24.80 -9.28
CA PRO A 156 0.06 -24.31 -7.99
C PRO A 156 0.75 -22.95 -8.13
N CYS A 157 0.62 -22.11 -7.11
CA CYS A 157 1.25 -20.79 -7.09
C CYS A 157 2.74 -20.91 -7.39
N ARG A 158 3.23 -20.15 -8.38
CA ARG A 158 4.64 -20.15 -8.79
C ARG A 158 5.62 -19.87 -7.65
N PHE A 159 5.18 -19.13 -6.63
CA PHE A 159 5.98 -18.83 -5.44
C PHE A 159 5.90 -19.94 -4.39
N SER A 160 4.85 -20.76 -4.38
CA SER A 160 4.70 -21.88 -3.46
C SER A 160 5.65 -23.02 -3.80
N ARG A 161 5.92 -23.26 -5.11
CA ARG A 161 6.89 -24.27 -5.56
C ARG A 161 8.30 -24.10 -4.99
N ASN A 162 8.67 -22.87 -4.62
CA ASN A 162 9.97 -22.53 -4.06
C ASN A 162 9.91 -22.20 -2.56
N GLY A 163 8.77 -22.42 -1.89
CA GLY A 163 8.57 -22.04 -0.48
C GLY A 163 8.62 -20.53 -0.22
N LYS A 164 8.47 -19.70 -1.26
CA LYS A 164 8.58 -18.23 -1.16
C LYS A 164 7.22 -17.54 -1.04
N CYS A 165 6.12 -18.26 -1.24
CA CYS A 165 4.80 -17.69 -1.03
C CYS A 165 4.59 -17.46 0.47
N GLY A 166 4.25 -16.23 0.85
CA GLY A 166 3.92 -15.88 2.24
C GLY A 166 2.53 -16.38 2.67
N PHE A 167 1.74 -16.95 1.76
CA PHE A 167 0.41 -17.48 2.08
C PHE A 167 0.48 -18.98 2.36
N PRO A 168 -0.26 -19.49 3.36
CA PRO A 168 -0.40 -20.93 3.60
C PRO A 168 -1.23 -21.60 2.49
N GLU A 169 -1.13 -22.92 2.35
CA GLU A 169 -1.79 -23.67 1.26
C GLU A 169 -3.31 -23.48 1.25
N PHE A 170 -3.96 -23.43 2.42
CA PHE A 170 -5.41 -23.22 2.50
C PHE A 170 -5.89 -21.84 2.02
N MET A 171 -4.97 -20.88 1.83
CA MET A 171 -5.26 -19.55 1.26
C MET A 171 -4.98 -19.50 -0.26
N HIS A 172 -4.62 -20.62 -0.89
CA HIS A 172 -4.50 -20.74 -2.34
C HIS A 172 -5.82 -21.23 -2.94
N ILE A 173 -6.80 -20.32 -2.95
CA ILE A 173 -8.14 -20.60 -3.49
C ILE A 173 -8.09 -20.73 -5.01
N ARG A 174 -9.04 -21.48 -5.56
CA ARG A 174 -9.17 -21.70 -7.02
C ARG A 174 -10.40 -21.05 -7.61
N ASP A 175 -11.37 -20.71 -6.76
CA ASP A 175 -12.63 -20.08 -7.15
C ASP A 175 -12.59 -18.60 -6.74
N PHE A 176 -12.46 -17.74 -7.74
CA PHE A 176 -12.46 -16.28 -7.59
C PHE A 176 -13.80 -15.66 -8.02
N GLU A 177 -14.82 -16.47 -8.27
CA GLU A 177 -16.14 -16.00 -8.67
C GLU A 177 -16.96 -15.62 -7.43
N PRO A 178 -17.39 -14.37 -7.30
CA PRO A 178 -18.26 -13.96 -6.20
C PRO A 178 -19.67 -14.50 -6.43
N VAL A 179 -20.19 -15.26 -5.48
CA VAL A 179 -21.57 -15.82 -5.53
C VAL A 179 -22.46 -15.32 -4.41
N SER A 180 -21.88 -14.77 -3.34
CA SER A 180 -22.63 -14.22 -2.21
C SER A 180 -21.85 -13.14 -1.49
N THR A 181 -22.52 -12.46 -0.57
CA THR A 181 -21.98 -11.35 0.20
C THR A 181 -22.34 -11.45 1.69
N MET A 182 -21.54 -10.82 2.54
CA MET A 182 -21.86 -10.59 3.95
C MET A 182 -21.49 -9.14 4.35
N VAL A 183 -22.18 -8.60 5.36
CA VAL A 183 -22.08 -7.21 5.86
C VAL A 183 -21.35 -7.15 7.20
#